data_AF-A0A850DKH8-F1
#
_entry.id   AF-A0A850DKH8-F1
#
_cell.length_a   1.000
_cell.length_b   1.000
_cell.length_c   1.000
_cell.angle_alpha   90.00
_cell.angle_beta   90.00
_cell.angle_gamma   90.00
#
_symmetry.space_group_name_H-M   'P 1'
#
loop_
_entity.id
_entity.type
_entity.pdbx_description
1 polymer ?
#
loop_
_entity_poly.entity_id
_entity_poly.type
_entity_poly.pdbx_seq_one_letter_code
_entity_poly.pdbx_strand_id
1 'polypeptide(L)'
;MTSAADNRLEMLIAEYRDLEVQMGDPALHADPAQARRVGRRYAELSPIAKTAEDIATAKEDLETAEELAKEDADFAEEAEGLRKRIPELEEKLAELLVPRDPDDAKDVIIEIKAGAGGEESGLFAGDLMRMYLRYFERMGWGVETLEMVPTDLGGVKDSSIAVRTKGNPEGGNGVWSRMKFEGGVHRVQRVPVTESQGRVHTSAAA
;
A
#
# COMPACT_ATOMS: atom_id res chain seq x y z
N MET A 1 18.80 -27.37 -9.42
CA MET A 1 19.51 -26.08 -9.32
C MET A 1 18.48 -25.09 -8.84
N THR A 2 18.46 -24.84 -7.52
CA THR A 2 17.52 -23.92 -6.87
C THR A 2 17.74 -22.53 -7.46
N SER A 3 16.67 -21.88 -7.94
CA SER A 3 16.77 -20.60 -8.63
C SER A 3 17.19 -19.49 -7.66
N ALA A 4 17.70 -18.37 -8.15
CA ALA A 4 17.99 -17.20 -7.29
C ALA A 4 16.72 -16.67 -6.58
N ALA A 5 15.53 -16.89 -7.18
CA ALA A 5 14.25 -16.55 -6.58
C ALA A 5 13.89 -17.49 -5.43
N ASP A 6 14.20 -18.79 -5.55
CA ASP A 6 13.94 -19.80 -4.53
C ASP A 6 14.77 -19.51 -3.26
N ASN A 7 16.05 -19.18 -3.42
CA ASN A 7 16.92 -18.81 -2.29
C ASN A 7 16.43 -17.52 -1.59
N ARG A 8 15.93 -16.54 -2.34
CA ARG A 8 15.34 -15.32 -1.77
C ARG A 8 14.05 -15.63 -1.00
N LEU A 9 13.19 -16.50 -1.52
CA LEU A 9 11.98 -16.94 -0.85
C LEU A 9 12.29 -17.62 0.49
N GLU A 10 13.26 -18.55 0.51
CA GLU A 10 13.70 -19.24 1.73
C GLU A 10 14.17 -18.24 2.80
N MET A 11 14.96 -17.24 2.42
CA MET A 11 15.40 -16.18 3.33
C MET A 11 14.24 -15.38 3.92
N LEU A 12 13.24 -15.02 3.10
CA LEU A 12 12.07 -14.27 3.54
C LEU A 12 11.16 -15.10 4.45
N ILE A 13 11.02 -16.40 4.19
CA ILE A 13 10.26 -17.32 5.06
C ILE A 13 10.97 -17.52 6.40
N ALA A 14 12.30 -17.64 6.41
CA ALA A 14 13.08 -17.71 7.64
C ALA A 14 12.90 -16.44 8.48
N GLU A 15 13.00 -15.27 7.85
CA GLU A 15 12.75 -13.98 8.51
C GLU A 15 11.33 -13.88 9.07
N TYR A 16 10.32 -14.33 8.31
CA TYR A 16 8.92 -14.35 8.77
C TYR A 16 8.75 -15.17 10.06
N ARG A 17 9.34 -16.36 10.12
CA ARG A 17 9.29 -17.23 11.31
C ARG A 17 9.97 -16.58 12.51
N ASP A 18 11.13 -15.94 12.30
CA ASP A 18 11.82 -15.23 13.38
C ASP A 18 11.00 -14.04 13.92
N LEU A 19 10.29 -13.33 13.03
CA LEU A 19 9.39 -12.24 13.43
C LEU A 19 8.13 -12.76 14.14
N GLU A 20 7.59 -13.90 13.73
CA GLU A 20 6.46 -14.56 14.40
C GLU A 20 6.81 -14.89 15.86
N VAL A 21 8.00 -15.46 16.09
CA VAL A 21 8.54 -15.72 17.43
C VAL A 21 8.67 -14.43 18.24
N GLN A 22 9.21 -13.35 17.64
CA GLN A 22 9.34 -12.06 18.30
C GLN A 22 7.98 -11.45 18.65
N MET A 23 6.97 -11.58 17.79
CA MET A 23 5.62 -11.06 18.04
C MET A 23 4.94 -11.74 19.22
N GLY A 24 5.29 -13.02 19.49
CA GLY A 24 4.85 -13.77 20.66
C GLY A 24 5.55 -13.40 21.96
N ASP A 25 6.66 -12.65 21.92
CA ASP A 25 7.40 -12.25 23.12
C ASP A 25 6.75 -11.04 23.82
N PRO A 26 6.29 -11.16 25.08
CA PRO A 26 5.77 -10.03 25.85
C PRO A 26 6.75 -8.85 25.99
N ALA A 27 8.06 -9.11 25.96
CA ALA A 27 9.08 -8.07 26.09
C ALA A 27 9.11 -7.12 24.89
N LEU A 28 8.75 -7.58 23.68
CA LEU A 28 8.64 -6.71 22.51
C LEU A 28 7.60 -5.61 22.72
N HIS A 29 6.49 -5.94 23.37
CA HIS A 29 5.37 -5.03 23.62
C HIS A 29 5.68 -3.98 24.69
N ALA A 30 6.80 -4.10 25.41
CA ALA A 30 7.30 -3.07 26.31
C ALA A 30 7.94 -1.88 25.57
N ASP A 31 8.33 -2.05 24.30
CA ASP A 31 8.80 -0.97 23.43
C ASP A 31 7.85 -0.78 22.23
N PRO A 32 6.96 0.24 22.28
CA PRO A 32 5.99 0.49 21.22
C PRO A 32 6.62 0.78 19.85
N ALA A 33 7.83 1.33 19.79
CA ALA A 33 8.49 1.62 18.52
C ALA A 33 9.03 0.33 17.88
N GLN A 34 9.61 -0.55 18.69
CA GLN A 34 10.06 -1.87 18.25
C GLN A 34 8.89 -2.76 17.84
N ALA A 35 7.83 -2.82 18.65
CA ALA A 35 6.63 -3.59 18.32
C ALA A 35 6.01 -3.17 16.98
N ARG A 36 5.96 -1.86 16.69
CA ARG A 36 5.51 -1.35 15.39
C ARG A 36 6.43 -1.76 14.24
N ARG A 37 7.75 -1.73 14.46
CA ARG A 37 8.73 -2.12 13.44
C ARG A 37 8.61 -3.60 13.08
N VAL A 38 8.61 -4.47 14.08
CA VAL A 38 8.47 -5.92 13.92
C VAL A 38 7.10 -6.26 13.31
N GLY A 39 6.02 -5.69 13.84
CA GLY A 39 4.67 -5.93 13.34
C GLY A 39 4.47 -5.52 11.88
N ARG A 40 5.10 -4.42 11.43
CA ARG A 40 5.06 -4.02 10.01
C ARG A 40 5.80 -5.02 9.11
N ARG A 41 7.00 -5.44 9.50
CA ARG A 41 7.78 -6.41 8.71
C ARG A 41 7.08 -7.77 8.67
N TYR A 42 6.51 -8.20 9.80
CA TYR A 42 5.68 -9.41 9.85
C TYR A 42 4.47 -9.32 8.90
N ALA A 43 3.74 -8.19 8.92
CA ALA A 43 2.61 -7.97 8.01
C ALA A 43 3.02 -7.89 6.53
N GLU A 44 4.24 -7.43 6.23
CA GLU A 44 4.80 -7.41 4.88
C GLU A 44 5.10 -8.83 4.37
N LEU A 45 5.66 -9.69 5.22
CA LEU A 45 6.07 -11.05 4.85
C LEU A 45 4.92 -12.07 4.93
N SER A 46 3.87 -11.79 5.71
CA SER A 46 2.73 -12.69 5.90
C SER A 46 2.06 -13.16 4.60
N PRO A 47 1.76 -12.29 3.60
CA PRO A 47 1.21 -12.74 2.33
C PRO A 47 2.15 -13.66 1.53
N ILE A 48 3.46 -13.45 1.64
CA ILE A 48 4.48 -14.27 0.97
C ILE A 48 4.51 -15.65 1.62
N ALA A 49 4.65 -15.69 2.95
CA ALA A 49 4.68 -16.93 3.72
C ALA A 49 3.41 -17.76 3.51
N LYS A 50 2.24 -17.12 3.61
CA LYS A 50 0.95 -17.78 3.38
C LYS A 50 0.82 -18.33 1.96
N THR A 51 1.19 -17.55 0.94
CA THR A 51 1.07 -18.02 -0.45
C THR A 51 2.04 -19.17 -0.72
N ALA A 52 3.25 -19.16 -0.13
CA ALA A 52 4.18 -20.26 -0.22
C ALA A 52 3.66 -21.54 0.47
N GLU A 53 3.03 -21.40 1.63
CA GLU A 53 2.36 -22.50 2.33
C GLU A 53 1.18 -23.05 1.52
N ASP A 54 0.33 -22.18 0.97
CA ASP A 54 -0.80 -22.57 0.10
C ASP A 54 -0.32 -23.38 -1.12
N ILE A 55 0.84 -23.01 -1.71
CA ILE A 55 1.45 -23.77 -2.83
C ILE A 55 1.94 -25.14 -2.36
N ALA A 56 2.61 -25.21 -1.21
CA ALA A 56 3.14 -26.46 -0.68
C ALA A 56 1.99 -27.44 -0.40
N THR A 57 0.96 -26.99 0.32
CA THR A 57 -0.26 -27.76 0.60
C THR A 57 -0.94 -28.20 -0.70
N ALA A 58 -1.14 -27.30 -1.66
CA ALA A 58 -1.78 -27.67 -2.94
C ALA A 58 -0.98 -28.71 -3.75
N LYS A 59 0.35 -28.72 -3.62
CA LYS A 59 1.22 -29.73 -4.26
C LYS A 59 1.12 -31.09 -3.56
N GLU A 60 1.08 -31.12 -2.23
CA GLU A 60 0.87 -32.34 -1.44
C GLU A 60 -0.53 -32.93 -1.68
N ASP A 61 -1.56 -32.08 -1.73
CA ASP A 61 -2.92 -32.46 -2.05
C ASP A 61 -3.02 -33.00 -3.48
N LEU A 62 -2.30 -32.40 -4.44
CA LEU A 62 -2.27 -32.87 -5.82
C LEU A 62 -1.65 -34.28 -5.92
N GLU A 63 -0.51 -34.51 -5.25
CA GLU A 63 0.12 -35.83 -5.22
C GLU A 63 -0.85 -36.87 -4.63
N THR A 64 -1.49 -36.54 -3.52
CA THR A 64 -2.48 -37.41 -2.87
C THR A 64 -3.68 -37.71 -3.78
N ALA A 65 -4.25 -36.68 -4.43
CA ALA A 65 -5.37 -36.82 -5.34
C ALA A 65 -4.99 -37.65 -6.59
N GLU A 66 -3.78 -37.48 -7.12
CA GLU A 66 -3.28 -38.29 -8.24
C GLU A 66 -3.08 -39.76 -7.88
N GLU A 67 -2.71 -40.07 -6.63
CA GLU A 67 -2.64 -41.44 -6.14
C GLU A 67 -4.03 -42.06 -5.99
N LEU A 68 -4.96 -41.35 -5.36
CA LEU A 68 -6.34 -41.82 -5.17
C LEU A 68 -7.10 -41.96 -6.48
N ALA A 69 -6.80 -41.12 -7.48
CA ALA A 69 -7.39 -41.18 -8.82
C ALA A 69 -7.11 -42.51 -9.55
N LYS A 70 -6.12 -43.29 -9.10
CA LYS A 70 -5.84 -44.64 -9.64
C LYS A 70 -6.90 -45.66 -9.20
N GLU A 71 -7.54 -45.42 -8.06
CA GLU A 71 -8.53 -46.32 -7.45
C GLU A 71 -9.96 -45.81 -7.63
N ASP A 72 -10.16 -44.49 -7.60
CA ASP A 72 -11.46 -43.84 -7.73
C ASP A 72 -11.39 -42.61 -8.66
N ALA A 73 -12.15 -42.66 -9.75
CA ALA A 73 -12.12 -41.62 -10.79
C ALA A 73 -12.63 -40.26 -10.32
N ASP A 74 -13.37 -40.19 -9.20
CA ASP A 74 -13.89 -38.93 -8.66
C ASP A 74 -12.74 -37.99 -8.21
N PHE A 75 -11.59 -38.53 -7.79
CA PHE A 75 -10.40 -37.74 -7.44
C PHE A 75 -9.65 -37.17 -8.65
N ALA A 76 -9.95 -37.62 -9.87
CA ALA A 76 -9.33 -37.08 -11.08
C ALA A 76 -9.75 -35.62 -11.35
N GLU A 77 -11.00 -35.26 -11.03
CA GLU A 77 -11.50 -33.88 -11.14
C GLU A 77 -10.84 -32.96 -10.10
N GLU A 78 -10.62 -33.45 -8.88
CA GLU A 78 -9.90 -32.72 -7.82
C GLU A 78 -8.45 -32.44 -8.23
N ALA A 79 -7.73 -33.46 -8.73
CA ALA A 79 -6.37 -33.30 -9.25
C ALA A 79 -6.30 -32.29 -10.41
N GLU A 80 -7.26 -32.31 -11.33
CA GLU A 80 -7.40 -31.31 -12.40
C GLU A 80 -7.56 -29.87 -11.86
N GLY A 81 -8.37 -29.70 -10.81
CA GLY A 81 -8.56 -28.43 -10.13
C GLY A 81 -7.26 -27.91 -9.52
N LEU A 82 -6.55 -28.76 -8.78
CA LEU A 82 -5.27 -28.43 -8.13
C LEU A 82 -4.18 -28.10 -9.15
N ARG A 83 -4.10 -28.82 -10.28
CA ARG A 83 -3.16 -28.51 -11.39
C ARG A 83 -3.38 -27.12 -12.00
N LYS A 84 -4.60 -26.60 -11.99
CA LYS A 84 -4.90 -25.22 -12.43
C LYS A 84 -4.61 -24.20 -11.34
N ARG A 85 -4.86 -24.58 -10.08
CA ARG A 85 -4.69 -23.69 -8.93
C ARG A 85 -3.23 -23.40 -8.59
N ILE A 86 -2.35 -24.38 -8.70
CA ILE A 86 -0.92 -24.23 -8.38
C ILE A 86 -0.27 -23.11 -9.23
N PRO A 87 -0.42 -23.07 -10.56
CA PRO A 87 0.09 -21.97 -11.39
C PRO A 87 -0.43 -20.59 -10.98
N GLU A 88 -1.70 -20.44 -10.61
CA GLU A 88 -2.26 -19.17 -10.14
C GLU A 88 -1.60 -18.69 -8.83
N LEU A 89 -1.33 -19.63 -7.92
CA LEU A 89 -0.64 -19.33 -6.67
C LEU A 89 0.84 -19.00 -6.91
N GLU A 90 1.50 -19.71 -7.84
CA GLU A 90 2.88 -19.44 -8.24
C GLU A 90 3.03 -18.05 -8.90
N GLU A 91 2.10 -17.65 -9.77
CA GLU A 91 2.05 -16.31 -10.37
C GLU A 91 1.86 -15.24 -9.28
N LYS A 92 0.90 -15.44 -8.39
CA LYS A 92 0.67 -14.55 -7.24
C LYS A 92 1.92 -14.43 -6.36
N LEU A 93 2.61 -15.54 -6.10
CA LEU A 93 3.86 -15.51 -5.31
C LEU A 93 4.95 -14.73 -6.05
N ALA A 94 5.08 -14.91 -7.36
CA ALA A 94 6.04 -14.16 -8.17
C ALA A 94 5.78 -12.65 -8.10
N GLU A 95 4.52 -12.21 -8.16
CA GLU A 95 4.15 -10.79 -7.96
C GLU A 95 4.54 -10.28 -6.57
N LEU A 96 4.28 -11.06 -5.51
CA LEU A 96 4.62 -10.70 -4.14
C LEU A 96 6.15 -10.62 -3.90
N LEU A 97 6.93 -11.38 -4.66
CA LEU A 97 8.39 -11.37 -4.58
C LEU A 97 9.04 -10.20 -5.34
N VAL A 98 8.28 -9.42 -6.11
CA VAL A 98 8.81 -8.21 -6.76
C VAL A 98 9.40 -7.28 -5.68
N PRO A 99 10.67 -6.83 -5.83
CA PRO A 99 11.28 -5.91 -4.87
C PRO A 99 10.40 -4.68 -4.66
N ARG A 100 10.10 -4.41 -3.39
CA ARG A 100 9.27 -3.28 -2.99
C ARG A 100 10.13 -2.07 -2.71
N ASP A 101 9.51 -0.90 -2.79
CA ASP A 101 10.18 0.33 -2.36
C ASP A 101 10.31 0.27 -0.82
N PRO A 102 11.52 0.46 -0.25
CA PRO A 102 11.73 0.45 1.20
C PRO A 102 10.86 1.46 1.94
N ASP A 103 10.34 2.47 1.24
CA ASP A 103 9.51 3.52 1.81
C ASP A 103 8.01 3.22 1.70
N ASP A 104 7.58 2.16 1.00
CA ASP A 104 6.16 1.85 0.75
C ASP A 104 5.35 1.75 2.05
N ALA A 105 5.98 1.33 3.16
CA ALA A 105 5.36 1.20 4.48
C ALA A 105 5.27 2.50 5.28
N LYS A 106 5.82 3.62 4.80
CA LYS A 106 5.94 4.86 5.57
C LYS A 106 4.64 5.67 5.57
N ASP A 107 4.44 6.32 6.70
CA ASP A 107 3.56 7.47 6.84
C ASP A 107 4.18 8.69 6.13
N VAL A 108 3.37 9.70 5.80
CA VAL A 108 3.83 10.84 5.00
C VAL A 108 3.40 12.17 5.61
N ILE A 109 4.18 13.20 5.31
CA ILE A 109 3.73 14.59 5.41
C ILE A 109 3.41 15.04 4.00
N ILE A 110 2.23 15.63 3.82
CA ILE A 110 1.81 16.22 2.55
C ILE A 110 1.77 17.72 2.75
N GLU A 111 2.51 18.41 1.89
CA GLU A 111 2.48 19.86 1.79
C GLU A 111 1.71 20.23 0.53
N ILE A 112 0.77 21.18 0.64
CA ILE A 112 0.04 21.74 -0.50
C ILE A 112 0.19 23.24 -0.48
N LYS A 113 0.77 23.79 -1.54
CA LYS A 113 1.14 25.20 -1.70
C LYS A 113 0.54 25.79 -2.97
N ALA A 114 -0.01 26.97 -2.82
CA ALA A 114 -0.47 27.78 -3.94
C ALA A 114 0.74 28.18 -4.82
N GLY A 115 0.63 27.93 -6.13
CA GLY A 115 1.67 28.22 -7.11
C GLY A 115 1.35 29.44 -7.99
N ALA A 116 1.57 29.29 -9.29
CA ALA A 116 1.25 30.34 -10.27
C ALA A 116 -0.27 30.44 -10.49
N GLY A 117 -0.80 31.66 -10.63
CA GLY A 117 -2.24 31.88 -10.86
C GLY A 117 -2.91 32.85 -9.87
N GLY A 118 -2.15 33.50 -8.99
CA GLY A 118 -2.69 34.49 -8.05
C GLY A 118 -3.69 33.87 -7.08
N GLU A 119 -4.78 34.57 -6.76
CA GLU A 119 -5.79 34.09 -5.81
C GLU A 119 -6.44 32.75 -6.22
N GLU A 120 -6.55 32.49 -7.53
CA GLU A 120 -7.09 31.24 -8.06
C GLU A 120 -6.23 30.03 -7.69
N SER A 121 -4.91 30.19 -7.61
CA SER A 121 -4.01 29.11 -7.19
C SER A 121 -4.27 28.68 -5.74
N GLY A 122 -4.65 29.63 -4.87
CA GLY A 122 -5.04 29.32 -3.50
C GLY A 122 -6.37 28.60 -3.40
N LEU A 123 -7.34 28.95 -4.24
CA LEU A 123 -8.60 28.21 -4.34
C LEU A 123 -8.36 26.77 -4.82
N PHE A 124 -7.51 26.59 -5.82
CA PHE A 124 -7.16 25.26 -6.34
C PHE A 124 -6.36 24.43 -5.32
N ALA A 125 -5.42 25.02 -4.58
CA ALA A 125 -4.76 24.34 -3.46
C ALA A 125 -5.76 23.88 -2.40
N GLY A 126 -6.78 24.70 -2.10
CA GLY A 126 -7.90 24.30 -1.23
C GLY A 126 -8.74 23.16 -1.81
N ASP A 127 -8.95 23.11 -3.12
CA ASP A 127 -9.62 21.99 -3.81
C ASP A 127 -8.82 20.68 -3.67
N LEU A 128 -7.51 20.72 -3.91
CA LEU A 128 -6.61 19.56 -3.75
C LEU A 128 -6.62 19.06 -2.32
N MET A 129 -6.50 19.97 -1.35
CA MET A 129 -6.56 19.63 0.07
C MET A 129 -7.88 18.91 0.41
N ARG A 130 -9.02 19.44 -0.03
CA ARG A 130 -10.33 18.78 0.17
C ARG A 130 -10.42 17.42 -0.53
N MET A 131 -9.86 17.30 -1.73
CA MET A 131 -9.83 16.05 -2.49
C MET A 131 -9.06 14.98 -1.71
N TYR A 132 -7.83 15.28 -1.27
CA TYR A 132 -6.99 14.34 -0.54
C TYR A 132 -7.56 13.98 0.84
N LEU A 133 -8.10 14.96 1.58
CA LEU A 133 -8.77 14.67 2.86
C LEU A 133 -9.90 13.64 2.71
N ARG A 134 -10.74 13.78 1.68
CA ARG A 134 -11.80 12.79 1.36
C ARG A 134 -11.22 11.44 0.94
N TYR A 135 -10.11 11.43 0.21
CA TYR A 135 -9.42 10.19 -0.16
C TYR A 135 -8.89 9.46 1.07
N PHE A 136 -8.23 10.16 2.00
CA PHE A 136 -7.69 9.58 3.23
C PHE A 136 -8.77 9.05 4.17
N GLU A 137 -9.90 9.76 4.26
CA GLU A 137 -11.07 9.28 5.00
C GLU A 137 -11.59 7.95 4.44
N ARG A 138 -11.73 7.84 3.11
CA ARG A 138 -12.14 6.59 2.44
C ARG A 138 -11.15 5.44 2.64
N MET A 139 -9.85 5.75 2.68
CA MET A 139 -8.80 4.78 2.97
C MET A 139 -8.71 4.43 4.46
N GLY A 140 -9.49 5.09 5.33
CA GLY A 140 -9.47 4.88 6.77
C GLY A 140 -8.21 5.40 7.46
N TRP A 141 -7.38 6.20 6.78
CA TRP A 141 -6.13 6.72 7.34
C TRP A 141 -6.38 7.83 8.37
N GLY A 142 -5.42 8.00 9.28
CA GLY A 142 -5.43 9.09 10.25
C GLY A 142 -4.81 10.34 9.63
N VAL A 143 -5.48 11.48 9.77
CA VAL A 143 -4.97 12.77 9.30
C VAL A 143 -4.87 13.74 10.47
N GLU A 144 -3.76 14.45 10.58
CA GLU A 144 -3.52 15.52 11.54
C GLU A 144 -3.03 16.76 10.78
N THR A 145 -3.72 17.90 10.95
CA THR A 145 -3.26 19.16 10.39
C THR A 145 -2.12 19.71 11.25
N LEU A 146 -0.96 19.92 10.63
CA LEU A 146 0.21 20.50 11.29
C LEU A 146 0.21 22.02 11.15
N GLU A 147 -0.01 22.50 9.92
CA GLU A 147 -0.03 23.93 9.59
C GLU A 147 -1.06 24.20 8.49
N MET A 148 -1.70 25.37 8.55
CA MET A 148 -2.60 25.83 7.50
C MET A 148 -2.64 27.37 7.47
N VAL A 149 -2.35 27.92 6.30
CA VAL A 149 -2.41 29.35 6.00
C VAL A 149 -3.56 29.58 5.01
N PRO A 150 -4.75 30.02 5.48
CA PRO A 150 -5.88 30.28 4.59
C PRO A 150 -5.66 31.53 3.74
N THR A 151 -6.41 31.65 2.64
CA THR A 151 -6.52 32.89 1.85
C THR A 151 -7.85 33.59 2.12
N ASP A 152 -7.92 34.88 1.80
CA ASP A 152 -9.12 35.70 2.01
C ASP A 152 -10.34 35.20 1.20
N LEU A 153 -10.11 34.51 0.08
CA LEU A 153 -11.16 33.92 -0.75
C LEU A 153 -11.57 32.49 -0.32
N GLY A 154 -11.11 32.02 0.83
CA GLY A 154 -11.45 30.67 1.34
C GLY A 154 -10.66 29.54 0.68
N GLY A 155 -9.51 29.85 0.11
CA GLY A 155 -8.51 28.89 -0.36
C GLY A 155 -7.42 28.65 0.68
N VAL A 156 -6.33 28.01 0.24
CA VAL A 156 -5.15 27.71 1.05
C VAL A 156 -3.92 28.24 0.34
N LYS A 157 -3.09 29.02 1.03
CA LYS A 157 -1.79 29.46 0.50
C LYS A 157 -0.72 28.41 0.74
N ASP A 158 -0.68 27.88 1.96
CA ASP A 158 0.25 26.85 2.40
C ASP A 158 -0.47 25.95 3.41
N SER A 159 -0.23 24.65 3.36
CA SER A 159 -0.73 23.69 4.34
C SER A 159 0.18 22.50 4.44
N SER A 160 0.29 21.96 5.64
CA SER A 160 1.03 20.73 5.93
C SER A 160 0.16 19.81 6.79
N ILE A 161 0.03 18.56 6.36
CA ILE A 161 -0.70 17.52 7.08
C ILE A 161 0.14 16.26 7.26
N ALA A 162 0.07 15.68 8.45
CA ALA A 162 0.58 14.34 8.71
C ALA A 162 -0.51 13.31 8.41
N VAL A 163 -0.21 12.36 7.53
CA VAL A 163 -1.11 11.26 7.16
C VAL A 163 -0.48 9.94 7.57
N ARG A 164 -1.20 9.19 8.41
CA ARG A 164 -0.72 7.95 9.03
C ARG A 164 -1.63 6.78 8.71
N THR A 165 -1.04 5.63 8.40
CA THR A 165 -1.79 4.38 8.31
C THR A 165 -2.29 3.99 9.70
N LYS A 166 -3.55 3.53 9.78
CA LYS A 166 -4.10 2.99 11.04
C LYS A 166 -3.80 1.49 11.12
N GLY A 167 -3.25 1.05 12.24
CA GLY A 167 -2.89 -0.36 12.44
C GLY A 167 -1.72 -0.82 11.57
N ASN A 168 -1.61 -2.13 11.37
CA ASN A 168 -0.64 -2.74 10.45
C ASN A 168 -1.38 -3.09 9.15
N PRO A 169 -1.13 -2.36 8.05
CA PRO A 169 -1.81 -2.63 6.78
C PRO A 169 -1.41 -4.01 6.24
N GLU A 170 -2.36 -4.70 5.61
CA GLU A 170 -2.09 -5.96 4.93
C GLU A 170 -1.02 -5.77 3.86
N GLY A 171 -0.02 -6.66 3.87
CA GLY A 171 1.14 -6.55 3.00
C GLY A 171 2.00 -5.31 3.29
N GLY A 172 1.91 -4.65 4.45
CA GLY A 172 2.85 -3.58 4.80
C GLY A 172 2.78 -2.31 3.95
N ASN A 173 1.71 -2.11 3.17
CA ASN A 173 1.52 -0.89 2.37
C ASN A 173 1.06 0.28 3.24
N GLY A 174 1.96 1.23 3.47
CA GLY A 174 1.69 2.50 4.13
C GLY A 174 1.13 3.55 3.17
N VAL A 175 1.03 4.79 3.66
CA VAL A 175 0.50 5.93 2.88
C VAL A 175 1.39 6.24 1.68
N TRP A 176 2.72 6.15 1.84
CA TRP A 176 3.69 6.47 0.79
C TRP A 176 3.49 5.63 -0.48
N SER A 177 3.19 4.34 -0.34
CA SER A 177 3.02 3.43 -1.50
C SER A 177 2.02 3.95 -2.55
N ARG A 178 1.03 4.74 -2.12
CA ARG A 178 0.04 5.37 -2.99
C ARG A 178 0.36 6.83 -3.31
N MET A 179 0.91 7.57 -2.35
CA MET A 179 1.11 9.01 -2.48
C MET A 179 2.41 9.41 -3.20
N LYS A 180 3.36 8.48 -3.38
CA LYS A 180 4.65 8.76 -4.02
C LYS A 180 4.58 9.32 -5.44
N PHE A 181 3.45 9.12 -6.13
CA PHE A 181 3.22 9.61 -7.48
C PHE A 181 2.49 10.96 -7.54
N GLU A 182 2.00 11.44 -6.39
CA GLU A 182 1.24 12.70 -6.29
C GLU A 182 2.16 13.91 -6.08
N GLY A 183 3.44 13.66 -5.75
CA GLY A 183 4.44 14.70 -5.58
C GLY A 183 4.76 15.39 -6.90
N GLY A 184 4.48 16.69 -6.98
CA GLY A 184 4.77 17.48 -8.17
C GLY A 184 3.80 18.64 -8.35
N VAL A 185 3.83 19.25 -9.53
CA VAL A 185 2.98 20.40 -9.85
C VAL A 185 1.69 19.91 -10.50
N HIS A 186 0.57 20.32 -9.92
CA HIS A 186 -0.78 20.09 -10.42
C HIS A 186 -1.27 21.32 -11.18
N ARG A 187 -1.82 21.13 -12.38
CA ARG A 187 -2.31 22.21 -13.26
C ARG A 187 -3.83 22.19 -13.33
N VAL A 188 -4.45 23.37 -13.25
CA VAL A 188 -5.88 23.56 -13.49
C VAL A 188 -6.12 24.57 -14.60
N GLN A 189 -7.13 24.32 -15.43
CA GLN A 189 -7.62 25.24 -16.46
C GLN A 189 -9.13 25.41 -16.30
N ARG A 190 -9.57 26.58 -15.82
CA ARG A 190 -10.99 26.90 -15.62
C ARG A 190 -11.22 28.40 -15.69
N VAL A 191 -12.48 28.82 -15.69
CA VAL A 191 -12.86 30.23 -15.47
C VAL A 191 -12.75 30.49 -13.96
N PRO A 192 -11.83 31.34 -13.48
CA PRO A 192 -11.68 31.64 -12.06
C PRO A 192 -12.92 32.30 -11.48
N VAL A 193 -13.13 32.13 -10.17
CA VAL A 193 -14.21 32.83 -9.45
C VAL A 193 -14.00 34.35 -9.46
N THR A 194 -12.75 34.79 -9.59
CA THR A 194 -12.35 36.20 -9.67
C THR A 194 -12.46 36.80 -11.09
N GLU A 195 -12.81 36.00 -12.11
CA GLU A 195 -12.86 36.43 -13.51
C GLU A 195 -14.27 36.87 -13.94
N SER A 196 -14.41 38.15 -14.31
CA SER A 196 -15.69 38.76 -14.67
C SER A 196 -16.12 38.54 -16.12
N GLN A 197 -15.19 38.25 -17.04
CA GLN A 197 -15.45 38.12 -18.49
C GLN A 197 -15.59 36.68 -18.97
N GLY A 198 -15.53 35.69 -18.08
CA GLY A 198 -15.68 34.28 -18.43
C GLY A 198 -14.48 33.68 -19.17
N ARG A 199 -13.29 34.27 -19.04
CA ARG A 199 -12.07 33.78 -19.70
C ARG A 199 -11.47 32.62 -18.93
N VAL A 200 -10.94 31.63 -19.63
CA VAL A 200 -10.25 30.48 -19.02
C VAL A 200 -8.83 30.89 -18.67
N HIS A 201 -8.44 30.70 -17.40
CA HIS A 201 -7.08 30.89 -16.92
C HIS A 201 -6.42 29.54 -16.64
N THR A 202 -5.08 29.53 -16.68
CA THR A 202 -4.27 28.39 -16.24
C THR A 202 -3.60 28.74 -14.92
N SER A 203 -3.80 27.90 -13.91
CA SER A 203 -3.20 28.04 -12.57
C SER A 203 -2.54 26.73 -12.15
N ALA A 204 -1.71 26.79 -11.11
CA ALA A 204 -1.01 25.62 -10.58
C ALA A 204 -0.90 25.65 -9.05
N ALA A 205 -0.81 24.46 -8.46
CA ALA A 205 -0.48 24.22 -7.05
C ALA A 205 0.51 23.04 -6.97
N ALA A 206 1.28 22.94 -5.90
CA ALA A 206 2.27 21.89 -5.68
C ALA A 206 2.10 21.27 -4.30
#